data_AF-A0A2E2H9S9-F1
#
_entry.id   AF-A0A2E2H9S9-F1
#
_cell.length_a   1.000
_cell.length_b   1.000
_cell.length_c   1.000
_cell.angle_alpha   90.00
_cell.angle_beta   90.00
_cell.angle_gamma   90.00
#
_symmetry.space_group_name_H-M   'P 1'
#
loop_
_entity.id
_entity.type
_entity.pdbx_description
1 polymer ?
#
loop_
_entity_poly.entity_id
_entity_poly.type
_entity_poly.pdbx_seq_one_letter_code
_entity_poly.pdbx_strand_id
1 'polypeptide(L)' 'MQHSTLKFGAILLSLALLQGCVLVHDDGPDRNHREGTTIGEELQDLNEAYEDGLLTRQEYDRIRERILNR' A
#
# COMPACT_ATOMS: atom_id res chain seq x y z
N MET A 1 -50.69 17.22 18.56
CA MET A 1 -50.15 16.27 17.56
C MET A 1 -48.79 16.84 17.15
N GLN A 2 -47.70 16.40 17.80
CA GLN A 2 -46.65 15.52 17.23
C GLN A 2 -46.21 16.01 15.83
N HIS A 3 -44.95 16.39 15.60
CA HIS A 3 -43.85 15.44 15.46
C HIS A 3 -42.53 15.92 16.08
N SER A 4 -42.10 15.19 17.11
CA SER A 4 -40.71 15.09 17.56
C SER A 4 -39.93 14.23 16.57
N THR A 5 -39.09 14.80 15.71
CA THR A 5 -38.10 14.02 14.92
C THR A 5 -36.82 14.80 14.60
N LEU A 6 -36.48 15.85 15.35
CA LEU A 6 -35.26 16.65 15.11
C LEU A 6 -34.08 16.21 16.01
N LYS A 7 -33.81 14.90 16.15
CA LYS A 7 -32.63 14.38 16.89
C LYS A 7 -32.01 13.09 16.34
N PHE A 8 -32.41 12.62 15.16
CA PHE A 8 -31.88 11.38 14.57
C PHE A 8 -30.97 11.59 13.34
N GLY A 9 -30.66 12.84 12.97
CA GLY A 9 -29.76 13.12 11.84
C GLY A 9 -28.26 13.09 12.17
N ALA A 10 -27.88 13.21 13.45
CA ALA A 10 -26.49 13.39 13.84
C ALA A 10 -25.68 12.09 14.01
N ILE A 11 -26.33 10.93 14.01
CA ILE A 11 -25.66 9.63 14.30
C ILE A 11 -25.18 8.93 13.00
N LEU A 12 -25.68 9.34 11.83
CA LEU A 12 -25.28 8.73 10.54
C LEU A 12 -24.02 9.36 9.90
N LEU A 13 -23.41 10.38 10.52
CA LEU A 13 -22.22 11.04 9.98
C LEU A 13 -20.89 10.35 10.40
N SER A 14 -20.90 9.52 11.45
CA SER A 14 -19.69 8.87 11.97
C SER A 14 -19.30 7.57 11.26
N LEU A 15 -20.13 7.05 10.35
CA LEU A 15 -19.81 5.84 9.56
C LEU A 15 -19.18 6.15 8.18
N ALA A 16 -19.18 7.41 7.74
CA ALA A 16 -18.63 7.80 6.43
C ALA A 16 -17.09 7.92 6.43
N LEU A 17 -16.43 8.01 7.59
CA LEU A 17 -14.97 8.14 7.68
C LEU A 17 -14.23 6.79 7.61
N LEU A 18 -14.94 5.66 7.59
CA LEU A 18 -14.34 4.34 7.36
C LEU A 18 -14.24 3.95 5.88
N GLN A 19 -14.69 4.81 4.97
CA GLN A 19 -14.31 4.72 3.55
C GLN A 19 -12.97 5.44 3.38
N GLY A 20 -11.92 4.81 3.91
CA GLY A 20 -10.55 5.03 3.43
C GLY A 20 -10.46 4.61 1.97
N CYS A 21 -11.05 5.40 1.09
CA CYS A 21 -10.73 5.40 -0.32
C CYS A 21 -9.36 6.05 -0.42
N VAL A 22 -8.30 5.25 -0.33
CA VAL A 22 -7.06 5.60 -1.01
C VAL A 22 -7.41 5.58 -2.49
N LEU A 23 -7.82 6.73 -3.02
CA LEU A 23 -7.89 6.97 -4.45
C LEU A 23 -6.43 7.08 -4.93
N VAL A 24 -5.78 5.94 -5.17
CA VAL A 24 -4.57 5.90 -5.99
C VAL A 24 -5.06 6.10 -7.42
N HIS A 25 -5.05 7.35 -7.89
CA HIS A 25 -5.19 7.67 -9.30
C HIS A 25 -3.81 7.43 -9.93
N ASP A 26 -3.57 6.19 -10.36
CA ASP A 26 -2.37 5.81 -11.09
C ASP A 26 -2.67 5.84 -12.59
N ASP A 27 -2.75 7.05 -13.17
CA ASP A 27 -2.64 7.22 -14.63
C ASP A 27 -1.15 7.26 -15.00
N GLY A 28 -0.45 6.16 -14.74
CA GLY A 28 0.90 5.91 -15.18
C GLY A 28 0.89 5.15 -16.52
N PRO A 29 1.72 5.52 -17.51
CA PRO A 29 1.76 4.82 -18.77
C PRO A 29 2.10 3.34 -18.53
N ASP A 30 1.32 2.45 -19.14
CA ASP A 30 1.59 1.01 -19.26
C ASP A 30 2.93 0.82 -19.97
N ARG A 31 4.00 0.90 -19.18
CA ARG A 31 5.36 0.58 -19.58
C ARG A 31 5.54 -0.89 -19.31
N ASN A 32 5.02 -1.71 -20.21
CA ASN A 32 5.44 -3.10 -20.38
C ASN A 32 6.88 -3.19 -20.93
N HIS A 33 7.77 -2.31 -20.45
CA HIS A 33 9.20 -2.38 -20.59
C HIS A 33 9.69 -3.19 -19.41
N ARG A 34 9.67 -4.52 -19.55
CA ARG A 34 10.53 -5.39 -18.75
C ARG A 34 11.96 -5.15 -19.22
N GLU A 35 12.50 -3.97 -18.93
CA GLU A 35 13.94 -3.82 -18.74
C GLU A 35 14.27 -4.77 -17.60
N GLY A 36 15.06 -5.82 -17.90
CA GLY A 36 15.48 -6.74 -16.87
C GLY A 36 16.25 -5.95 -15.82
N THR A 37 15.70 -5.85 -14.62
CA THR A 37 16.38 -5.25 -13.47
C THR A 37 17.69 -6.00 -13.25
N THR A 38 18.76 -5.26 -12.98
CA THR A 38 20.02 -5.91 -12.61
C THR A 38 19.89 -6.49 -11.20
N ILE A 39 20.69 -7.52 -10.88
CA ILE A 39 20.73 -8.07 -9.50
C ILE A 39 21.06 -6.97 -8.48
N GLY A 40 21.93 -6.03 -8.83
CA GLY A 40 22.28 -4.92 -7.93
C GLY A 40 21.10 -4.01 -7.62
N GLU A 41 20.29 -3.70 -8.63
CA GLU A 41 19.09 -2.87 -8.52
C GLU A 41 18.01 -3.59 -7.70
N GLU A 42 17.77 -4.88 -7.96
CA GLU A 42 16.84 -5.69 -7.15
C GLU A 42 17.24 -5.74 -5.65
N LEU A 43 18.55 -5.79 -5.36
CA LEU A 43 19.05 -5.77 -3.98
C LEU A 43 18.95 -4.39 -3.33
N GLN A 44 19.11 -3.32 -4.11
CA GLN A 44 18.96 -1.95 -3.62
C GLN A 44 17.50 -1.68 -3.24
N ASP A 45 16.56 -2.02 -4.11
CA ASP A 45 15.12 -1.86 -3.86
C ASP A 45 14.69 -2.68 -2.63
N LEU A 46 15.22 -3.90 -2.50
CA LEU A 46 14.97 -4.75 -1.34
C LEU A 46 15.47 -4.10 -0.03
N ASN A 47 16.64 -3.45 -0.07
CA ASN A 47 17.19 -2.76 1.09
C ASN A 47 16.36 -1.54 1.47
N GLU A 48 15.93 -0.75 0.48
CA GLU A 48 15.07 0.42 0.71
C GLU A 48 13.75 0.01 1.38
N ALA A 49 13.10 -1.04 0.87
CA ALA A 49 11.88 -1.56 1.48
C ALA A 49 12.07 -2.06 2.94
N TYR A 50 13.25 -2.57 3.27
CA TYR A 50 13.58 -2.97 4.65
C TYR A 50 13.80 -1.76 5.56
N GLU A 51 14.56 -0.76 5.12
CA GLU A 51 14.82 0.47 5.87
C GLU A 51 13.53 1.29 6.10
N ASP A 52 12.60 1.25 5.15
CA ASP A 52 11.26 1.85 5.26
C ASP A 52 10.31 1.05 6.18
N GLY A 53 10.75 -0.10 6.68
CA GLY A 53 9.96 -0.95 7.58
C GLY A 53 8.82 -1.70 6.88
N LEU A 54 8.84 -1.77 5.54
CA LEU A 54 7.87 -2.54 4.75
C LEU A 54 8.09 -4.04 4.87
N LEU A 55 9.29 -4.45 5.29
CA LEU A 55 9.70 -5.84 5.46
C LEU A 55 10.24 -6.08 6.86
N THR A 56 9.93 -7.26 7.41
CA THR A 56 10.66 -7.77 8.56
C THR A 56 12.05 -8.25 8.15
N ARG A 57 12.98 -8.35 9.12
CA ARG A 57 14.33 -8.89 8.86
C ARG A 57 14.30 -10.28 8.23
N GLN A 58 13.38 -11.15 8.66
CA GLN A 58 13.26 -12.49 8.12
C GLN A 58 12.81 -12.50 6.65
N GLU A 59 11.93 -11.57 6.26
CA GLU A 59 11.48 -11.43 4.87
C GLU A 59 12.59 -10.87 4.00
N TYR A 60 13.32 -9.85 4.49
CA TYR A 60 14.50 -9.32 3.82
C TYR A 60 15.52 -10.43 3.51
N ASP A 61 15.93 -11.20 4.52
CA ASP A 61 16.93 -12.25 4.36
C ASP A 61 16.47 -13.32 3.35
N ARG A 62 15.21 -13.76 3.43
CA ARG A 62 14.64 -14.75 2.50
C ARG A 62 14.63 -14.27 1.06
N ILE A 63 14.25 -13.02 0.82
CA ILE A 63 14.18 -12.46 -0.53
C ILE A 63 15.59 -12.22 -1.06
N ARG A 64 16.52 -11.73 -0.22
CA ARG A 64 17.93 -11.55 -0.56
C ARG A 64 18.58 -12.86 -1.02
N GLU A 65 18.36 -13.94 -0.27
CA GLU A 65 18.86 -15.27 -0.66
C GLU A 65 18.28 -15.73 -2.00
N ARG A 66 17.01 -15.47 -2.27
CA ARG A 66 16.39 -15.82 -3.55
C ARG A 66 17.01 -15.05 -4.72
N ILE A 67 17.27 -13.75 -4.54
CA ILE A 67 17.88 -12.90 -5.58
C ILE A 67 19.31 -13.38 -5.87
N LEU A 68 20.09 -13.69 -4.82
CA LEU A 68 21.49 -14.10 -4.96
C LEU A 68 21.70 -15.51 -5.52
N ASN A 69 20.73 -16.41 -5.36
CA ASN A 69 20.82 -17.81 -5.82
C ASN A 69 20.07 -18.08 -7.14
N ARG A 70 19.79 -17.03 -7.93
CA ARG A 70 19.09 -17.14 -9.21
C ARG A 70 19.92 -17.81 -10.30
#